data_AF-A0A9W8P306-F1
#
_entry.id   AF-A0A9W8P306-F1
#
_cell.length_a   1.000
_cell.length_b   1.000
_cell.length_c   1.000
_cell.angle_alpha   90.00
_cell.angle_beta   90.00
_cell.angle_gamma   90.00
#
_symmetry.space_group_name_H-M   'P 1'
#
loop_
_entity.id
_entity.type
_entity.pdbx_description
1 polymer ?
#
loop_
_entity_poly.entity_id
_entity_poly.type
_entity_poly.pdbx_seq_one_letter_code
_entity_poly.pdbx_strand_id
1 'polypeptide(L)'
;MRYVAHELALAFYTNSSSKHSDLPSPNPVMEKIVDWGNNYVNAQKIAAAYNQKGGWEGWVQVELAIVLQQHFGGDGQATVLREQYVYNGTQQRCDILIDTKKYNGEHFTNMFELKCESSGNAGNFRTEVEKDCTKIGGGVWKCSPCTWWIVGFGVTQDIGDLKVKGVNLKKYHRDIQVGEGRVTLWWAKGSN
;
A
#
# COMPACT_ATOMS: atom_id res chain seq x y z
N MET A 1 -12.64 19.82 13.06
CA MET A 1 -11.90 18.92 12.17
C MET A 1 -10.93 18.13 13.07
N ARG A 2 -11.34 16.97 13.59
CA ARG A 2 -10.60 16.11 14.56
C ARG A 2 -10.53 14.63 14.10
N TYR A 3 -11.01 14.34 12.89
CA TYR A 3 -11.35 12.97 12.45
C TYR A 3 -10.16 12.22 11.79
N VAL A 4 -9.21 12.90 11.15
CA VAL A 4 -8.18 12.27 10.30
C VAL A 4 -7.16 11.44 11.09
N ALA A 5 -6.69 11.95 12.22
CA ALA A 5 -5.76 11.23 13.09
C ALA A 5 -6.40 10.00 13.76
N HIS A 6 -7.69 10.09 14.07
CA HIS A 6 -8.49 9.00 14.63
C HIS A 6 -8.79 7.94 13.58
N GLU A 7 -9.06 8.32 12.32
CA GLU A 7 -9.21 7.40 11.19
C GLU A 7 -7.93 6.65 10.88
N LEU A 8 -6.77 7.31 10.88
CA LEU A 8 -5.47 6.61 10.82
C LEU A 8 -5.32 5.65 12.00
N ALA A 9 -5.56 6.09 13.24
CA ALA A 9 -5.46 5.21 14.40
C ALA A 9 -6.40 3.99 14.30
N LEU A 10 -7.65 4.17 13.86
CA LEU A 10 -8.63 3.11 13.59
C LEU A 10 -8.19 2.17 12.46
N ALA A 11 -7.58 2.70 11.39
CA ALA A 11 -7.01 1.91 10.29
C ALA A 11 -5.99 0.88 10.76
N PHE A 12 -5.34 1.17 11.90
CA PHE A 12 -4.14 0.47 12.34
C PHE A 12 -4.34 -0.31 13.65
N TYR A 13 -5.31 0.05 14.51
CA TYR A 13 -5.52 -0.57 15.82
C TYR A 13 -6.71 -1.54 15.96
N THR A 14 -7.59 -1.71 14.95
CA THR A 14 -8.69 -2.69 15.07
C THR A 14 -8.22 -4.14 14.83
N ASN A 15 -7.77 -4.78 15.91
CA ASN A 15 -8.09 -6.19 16.12
C ASN A 15 -9.46 -6.23 16.80
N SER A 16 -10.54 -6.45 16.06
CA SER A 16 -11.80 -6.85 16.71
C SER A 16 -12.42 -8.02 15.99
N SER A 17 -12.33 -9.16 16.68
CA SER A 17 -13.24 -10.27 16.58
C SER A 17 -14.68 -9.77 16.62
N SER A 18 -15.38 -9.79 15.48
CA SER A 18 -16.83 -9.84 15.47
C SER A 18 -17.28 -10.74 14.34
N LYS A 19 -18.06 -11.75 14.72
CA LYS A 19 -18.72 -12.68 13.81
C LYS A 19 -19.82 -11.91 13.10
N HIS A 20 -19.56 -11.44 11.88
CA HIS A 20 -20.49 -11.33 10.75
C HIS A 20 -19.81 -10.49 9.64
N SER A 21 -19.65 -11.10 8.47
CA SER A 21 -18.87 -10.69 7.28
C SER A 21 -17.36 -10.98 7.38
N ASP A 22 -16.87 -11.89 6.54
CA ASP A 22 -15.46 -12.32 6.44
C ASP A 22 -14.51 -11.24 5.87
N LEU A 23 -14.99 -9.99 5.76
CA LEU A 23 -14.18 -8.87 5.33
C LEU A 23 -13.70 -8.10 6.57
N PRO A 24 -12.40 -8.12 6.86
CA PRO A 24 -11.83 -7.28 7.91
C PRO A 24 -12.20 -5.80 7.69
N SER A 25 -12.34 -5.06 8.79
CA SER A 25 -12.72 -3.64 8.78
C SER A 25 -11.92 -2.87 7.72
N PRO A 26 -12.57 -2.03 6.88
CA PRO A 26 -11.90 -1.31 5.81
C PRO A 26 -10.72 -0.52 6.36
N ASN A 27 -9.56 -0.60 5.71
CA ASN A 27 -8.38 0.17 6.08
C ASN A 27 -8.40 1.50 5.31
N PRO A 28 -8.55 2.66 5.97
CA PRO A 28 -8.58 3.97 5.34
C PRO A 28 -7.51 4.26 4.30
N VAL A 29 -6.27 3.78 4.47
CA VAL A 29 -5.23 3.98 3.45
C VAL A 29 -5.56 3.16 2.19
N MET A 30 -5.93 1.89 2.35
CA MET A 30 -6.31 1.04 1.23
C MET A 30 -7.59 1.51 0.54
N GLU A 31 -8.61 1.91 1.30
CA GLU A 31 -9.82 2.49 0.72
C GLU A 31 -9.49 3.77 -0.05
N LYS A 32 -8.56 4.61 0.45
CA LYS A 32 -8.14 5.80 -0.28
C LYS A 32 -7.40 5.48 -1.59
N ILE A 33 -6.59 4.42 -1.61
CA ILE A 33 -5.92 3.92 -2.82
C ILE A 33 -6.95 3.39 -3.82
N VAL A 34 -7.94 2.63 -3.34
CA VAL A 34 -9.04 2.11 -4.15
C VAL A 34 -9.88 3.25 -4.73
N ASP A 35 -10.24 4.25 -3.93
CA ASP A 35 -10.96 5.45 -4.37
C ASP A 35 -10.17 6.23 -5.42
N TRP A 36 -8.86 6.39 -5.21
CA TRP A 36 -7.98 7.03 -6.19
C TRP A 36 -7.98 6.28 -7.51
N GLY A 37 -7.85 4.95 -7.47
CA GLY A 37 -7.84 4.11 -8.68
C GLY A 37 -9.19 4.08 -9.40
N ASN A 38 -10.29 4.06 -8.65
CA ASN A 38 -11.66 4.05 -9.17
C ASN A 38 -12.12 5.41 -9.72
N ASN A 39 -11.41 6.49 -9.39
CA ASN A 39 -11.67 7.78 -10.03
C ASN A 39 -11.51 7.64 -11.55
N TYR A 40 -12.53 8.03 -12.31
CA TYR A 40 -12.56 7.86 -13.77
C TYR A 40 -11.31 8.36 -14.49
N VAL A 41 -10.77 9.53 -14.09
CA VAL A 41 -9.57 10.09 -14.73
C VAL A 41 -8.33 9.22 -14.45
N ASN A 42 -8.17 8.77 -13.21
CA ASN A 42 -7.02 7.94 -12.83
C ASN A 42 -7.14 6.52 -13.40
N ALA A 43 -8.33 5.96 -13.43
CA ALA A 43 -8.64 4.71 -14.10
C ALA A 43 -8.14 4.70 -15.57
N GLN A 44 -8.42 5.78 -16.31
CA GLN A 44 -7.92 5.93 -17.69
C GLN A 44 -6.39 6.05 -17.75
N LYS A 45 -5.79 6.81 -16.82
CA LYS A 45 -4.31 6.90 -16.73
C LYS A 45 -3.66 5.56 -16.42
N ILE A 46 -4.22 4.77 -15.50
CA ILE A 46 -3.72 3.43 -15.16
C ILE A 46 -3.78 2.51 -16.37
N ALA A 47 -4.92 2.49 -17.09
CA ALA A 47 -5.07 1.69 -18.31
C ALA A 47 -4.05 2.09 -19.40
N ALA A 48 -3.80 3.39 -19.56
CA ALA A 48 -2.78 3.89 -20.49
C ALA A 48 -1.35 3.53 -20.04
N ALA A 49 -1.07 3.66 -18.75
CA ALA A 49 0.24 3.45 -18.15
C ALA A 49 0.66 1.96 -18.12
N TYR A 50 -0.30 1.04 -17.95
CA TYR A 50 -0.07 -0.42 -18.02
C TYR A 50 0.65 -0.84 -19.30
N ASN A 51 0.33 -0.17 -20.41
CA ASN A 51 0.90 -0.46 -21.73
C ASN A 51 2.23 0.23 -22.00
N GLN A 52 2.72 1.09 -21.09
CA GLN A 52 4.00 1.77 -21.24
C GLN A 52 5.15 0.91 -20.70
N LYS A 53 6.32 1.01 -21.34
CA LYS A 53 7.52 0.31 -20.88
C LYS A 53 8.13 1.04 -19.68
N GLY A 54 7.92 0.47 -18.49
CA GLY A 54 8.50 0.98 -17.25
C GLY A 54 7.90 2.31 -16.79
N GLY A 55 8.35 2.82 -15.65
CA GLY A 55 7.95 4.12 -15.09
C GLY A 55 6.55 4.17 -14.47
N TRP A 56 5.65 3.25 -14.81
CA TRP A 56 4.27 3.25 -14.29
C TRP A 56 4.23 3.07 -12.76
N GLU A 57 5.01 2.16 -12.20
CA GLU A 57 5.14 1.98 -10.75
C GLU A 57 5.65 3.26 -10.07
N GLY A 58 6.69 3.89 -10.64
CA GLY A 58 7.21 5.16 -10.15
C GLY A 58 6.19 6.29 -10.21
N TRP A 59 5.35 6.33 -11.24
CA TRP A 59 4.23 7.26 -11.36
C TRP A 59 3.15 7.01 -10.31
N VAL A 60 2.73 5.75 -10.09
CA VAL A 60 1.78 5.39 -9.01
C VAL A 60 2.31 5.85 -7.66
N GLN A 61 3.59 5.62 -7.38
CA GLN A 61 4.20 6.10 -6.14
C GLN A 61 4.09 7.63 -5.99
N VAL A 62 4.22 8.42 -7.06
CA VAL A 62 4.05 9.88 -7.01
C VAL A 62 2.60 10.23 -6.71
N GLU A 63 1.67 9.69 -7.48
CA GLU A 63 0.23 9.99 -7.37
C GLU A 63 -0.30 9.60 -5.99
N LEU A 64 0.02 8.39 -5.51
CA LEU A 64 -0.37 7.94 -4.18
C LEU A 64 0.26 8.79 -3.08
N ALA A 65 1.53 9.18 -3.19
CA ALA A 65 2.14 10.06 -2.20
C ALA A 65 1.40 11.40 -2.10
N ILE A 66 1.02 12.00 -3.24
CA ILE A 66 0.24 13.25 -3.27
C ILE A 66 -1.14 13.05 -2.63
N VAL A 67 -1.87 12.02 -3.06
CA VAL A 67 -3.25 11.76 -2.59
C VAL A 67 -3.27 11.46 -1.09
N LEU A 68 -2.33 10.64 -0.63
CA LEU A 68 -2.21 10.29 0.78
C LEU A 68 -1.78 11.50 1.60
N GLN A 69 -0.86 12.33 1.11
CA GLN A 69 -0.45 13.56 1.81
C GLN A 69 -1.62 14.54 1.94
N GLN A 70 -2.39 14.74 0.86
CA GLN A 70 -3.55 15.61 0.86
C GLN A 70 -4.63 15.13 1.84
N HIS A 71 -4.82 13.81 1.94
CA HIS A 71 -5.88 13.24 2.76
C HIS A 71 -5.48 13.12 4.23
N PHE A 72 -4.27 12.63 4.51
CA PHE A 72 -3.81 12.30 5.86
C PHE A 72 -2.94 13.37 6.50
N GLY A 73 -2.31 14.23 5.70
CA GLY A 73 -1.37 15.24 6.19
C GLY A 73 -1.97 16.59 6.58
N GLY A 74 -3.28 16.80 6.36
CA GLY A 74 -3.92 18.12 6.52
C GLY A 74 -3.79 18.76 7.91
N ASP A 75 -3.72 17.95 8.97
CA ASP A 75 -3.59 18.44 10.35
C ASP A 75 -2.11 18.61 10.79
N GLY A 76 -1.16 18.42 9.87
CA GLY A 76 0.28 18.46 10.12
C GLY A 76 0.82 17.27 10.93
N GLN A 77 -0.02 16.27 11.20
CA GLN A 77 0.34 15.11 12.00
C GLN A 77 0.93 13.97 11.19
N ALA A 78 0.67 13.89 9.88
CA ALA A 78 1.22 12.85 9.02
C ALA A 78 2.04 13.47 7.88
N THR A 79 3.20 12.88 7.62
CA THR A 79 4.05 13.20 6.48
C THR A 79 4.19 11.95 5.62
N VAL A 80 3.87 12.09 4.34
CA VAL A 80 4.02 11.03 3.35
C VAL A 80 5.32 11.27 2.58
N LEU A 81 6.23 10.31 2.70
CA LEU A 81 7.54 10.34 2.11
C LEU A 81 7.67 9.18 1.12
N ARG A 82 8.42 9.39 0.05
CA ARG A 82 8.79 8.32 -0.88
C ARG A 82 10.21 7.87 -0.63
N GLU A 83 10.53 6.62 -1.01
CA GLU A 83 11.92 6.19 -1.18
C GLU A 83 12.79 6.34 0.08
N GLN A 84 12.23 5.99 1.25
CA GLN A 84 12.92 6.17 2.52
C GLN A 84 13.78 4.96 2.88
N TYR A 85 15.01 5.21 3.35
CA TYR A 85 15.95 4.19 3.83
C TYR A 85 15.54 3.63 5.20
N VAL A 86 14.58 2.71 5.19
CA VAL A 86 13.97 2.15 6.40
C VAL A 86 14.53 0.79 6.80
N TYR A 87 15.27 0.11 5.93
CA TYR A 87 15.84 -1.20 6.19
C TYR A 87 17.21 -1.08 6.87
N ASN A 88 17.37 -1.69 8.04
CA ASN A 88 18.60 -1.57 8.82
C ASN A 88 19.79 -2.23 8.11
N GLY A 89 20.96 -1.60 8.18
CA GLY A 89 22.19 -2.13 7.58
C GLY A 89 22.21 -2.21 6.04
N THR A 90 21.22 -1.66 5.33
CA THR A 90 21.17 -1.68 3.86
C THR A 90 20.92 -0.30 3.26
N GLN A 91 21.11 -0.18 1.95
CA GLN A 91 20.68 0.98 1.15
C GLN A 91 19.29 0.77 0.52
N GLN A 92 18.55 -0.24 0.95
CA GLN A 92 17.21 -0.48 0.44
C GLN A 92 16.25 0.59 0.95
N ARG A 93 15.30 0.95 0.08
CA ARG A 93 14.28 1.96 0.35
C ARG A 93 12.91 1.31 0.27
N CYS A 94 11.95 1.79 1.06
CA CYS A 94 10.54 1.52 0.83
C CYS A 94 9.98 2.49 -0.20
N ASP A 95 8.85 2.13 -0.82
CA ASP A 95 8.24 2.97 -1.85
C ASP A 95 7.53 4.18 -1.24
N ILE A 96 6.72 3.94 -0.20
CA ILE A 96 6.02 4.99 0.56
C ILE A 96 6.21 4.74 2.06
N LEU A 97 6.45 5.82 2.80
CA LEU A 97 6.44 5.87 4.26
C LEU A 97 5.46 6.96 4.71
N ILE A 98 4.48 6.60 5.53
CA ILE A 98 3.61 7.55 6.22
C ILE A 98 4.12 7.65 7.66
N ASP A 99 4.76 8.76 7.99
CA ASP A 99 5.24 9.08 9.33
C ASP A 99 4.21 9.92 10.08
N THR A 100 3.64 9.39 11.17
CA THR A 100 2.55 10.03 11.92
C THR A 100 2.94 10.35 13.36
N LYS A 101 2.85 11.62 13.73
CA LYS A 101 3.00 12.14 15.09
C LYS A 101 1.73 12.83 15.56
N LYS A 102 1.02 12.21 16.50
CA LYS A 102 -0.21 12.74 17.09
C LYS A 102 0.10 13.88 18.07
N TYR A 103 -0.90 14.73 18.35
CA TYR A 103 -0.77 15.83 19.33
C TYR A 103 -0.42 15.38 20.75
N ASN A 104 -0.79 14.16 21.14
CA ASN A 104 -0.44 13.57 22.44
C ASN A 104 1.02 13.07 22.50
N GLY A 105 1.82 13.27 21.44
CA GLY A 105 3.20 12.82 21.35
C GLY A 105 3.38 11.38 20.86
N GLU A 106 2.29 10.62 20.65
CA GLU A 106 2.36 9.28 20.08
C GLU A 106 2.90 9.34 18.64
N HIS A 107 3.80 8.42 18.33
CA HIS A 107 4.51 8.36 17.06
C HIS A 107 4.45 6.94 16.50
N PHE A 108 4.12 6.81 15.22
CA PHE A 108 4.11 5.54 14.52
C PHE A 108 4.28 5.74 13.01
N THR A 109 4.67 4.69 12.33
CA THR A 109 4.94 4.72 10.88
C THR A 109 4.24 3.60 10.14
N ASN A 110 3.90 3.86 8.87
CA ASN A 110 3.41 2.86 7.93
C ASN A 110 4.31 2.82 6.70
N MET A 111 4.95 1.69 6.46
CA MET A 111 5.86 1.44 5.35
C MET A 111 5.17 0.60 4.29
N PHE A 112 5.24 1.00 3.02
CA PHE A 112 4.63 0.31 1.90
C PHE A 112 5.68 -0.09 0.87
N GLU A 113 5.58 -1.32 0.38
CA GLU A 113 6.17 -1.75 -0.89
C GLU A 113 5.02 -1.93 -1.89
N LEU A 114 5.19 -1.33 -3.06
CA LEU A 114 4.26 -1.35 -4.16
C LEU A 114 4.86 -2.18 -5.29
N LYS A 115 4.04 -3.05 -5.86
CA LYS A 115 4.37 -3.72 -7.11
C LYS A 115 3.26 -3.54 -8.11
N CYS A 116 3.66 -3.32 -9.35
CA CYS A 116 2.79 -2.79 -10.36
C CYS A 116 2.97 -3.60 -11.66
N GLU A 117 1.96 -4.38 -12.05
CA GLU A 117 1.98 -5.17 -13.29
C GLU A 117 1.89 -4.23 -14.50
N SER A 118 2.71 -4.48 -15.50
CA SER A 118 2.71 -3.83 -16.82
C SER A 118 2.67 -4.91 -17.90
N SER A 119 2.24 -4.54 -19.11
CA SER A 119 2.24 -5.46 -20.25
C SER A 119 3.63 -6.04 -20.54
N GLY A 120 4.69 -5.27 -20.25
CA GLY A 120 6.08 -5.67 -20.45
C GLY A 120 6.68 -6.56 -19.35
N ASN A 121 6.06 -6.66 -18.16
CA ASN A 121 6.56 -7.51 -17.07
C ASN A 121 5.51 -8.49 -16.52
N ALA A 122 4.35 -8.65 -17.17
CA ALA A 122 3.26 -9.50 -16.68
C ALA A 122 3.73 -10.91 -16.27
N GLY A 123 4.55 -11.57 -17.09
CA GLY A 123 5.10 -12.89 -16.78
C GLY A 123 6.06 -12.96 -15.57
N ASN A 124 6.65 -11.82 -15.17
CA ASN A 124 7.56 -11.72 -14.03
C ASN A 124 6.92 -11.05 -12.81
N PHE A 125 5.73 -10.45 -12.94
CA PHE A 125 5.09 -9.64 -11.91
C PHE A 125 5.01 -10.37 -10.57
N ARG A 126 4.53 -11.62 -10.59
CA ARG A 126 4.45 -12.47 -9.41
C ARG A 126 5.80 -12.64 -8.71
N THR A 127 6.85 -12.95 -9.47
CA THR A 127 8.21 -13.11 -8.95
C THR A 127 8.74 -11.82 -8.33
N GLU A 128 8.43 -10.66 -8.92
CA GLU A 128 8.83 -9.37 -8.34
C GLU A 128 8.07 -9.07 -7.03
N VAL A 129 6.77 -9.40 -6.93
CA VAL A 129 6.03 -9.29 -5.66
C VAL A 129 6.61 -10.20 -4.59
N GLU A 130 7.03 -11.41 -4.95
CA GLU A 130 7.65 -12.36 -4.02
C GLU A 130 8.98 -11.84 -3.47
N LYS A 131 9.76 -11.11 -4.29
CA LYS A 131 10.97 -10.42 -3.82
C LYS A 131 10.64 -9.35 -2.77
N ASP A 132 9.58 -8.57 -2.96
CA ASP A 132 9.14 -7.57 -1.97
C ASP A 132 8.64 -8.25 -0.68
N CYS A 133 7.90 -9.35 -0.79
CA CYS A 133 7.51 -10.17 0.36
C CYS A 133 8.73 -10.67 1.14
N THR A 134 9.77 -11.12 0.45
CA THR A 134 11.03 -11.59 1.04
C THR A 134 11.80 -10.44 1.72
N LYS A 135 11.87 -9.27 1.05
CA LYS A 135 12.51 -8.05 1.56
C LYS A 135 11.89 -7.61 2.89
N ILE A 136 10.56 -7.54 2.98
CA ILE A 136 9.87 -7.25 4.24
C ILE A 136 10.05 -8.39 5.25
N GLY A 137 10.00 -9.63 4.79
CA GLY A 137 10.19 -10.83 5.60
C GLY A 137 11.51 -10.85 6.38
N GLY A 138 12.61 -10.45 5.75
CA GLY A 138 13.95 -10.46 6.35
C GLY A 138 14.33 -9.21 7.14
N GLY A 139 13.54 -8.13 7.08
CA GLY A 139 13.97 -6.81 7.55
C GLY A 139 13.83 -6.56 9.06
N VAL A 140 14.87 -5.95 9.64
CA VAL A 140 14.79 -5.08 10.84
C VAL A 140 14.68 -3.65 10.34
N TRP A 141 13.73 -2.88 10.86
CA TRP A 141 13.42 -1.54 10.35
C TRP A 141 13.92 -0.45 11.28
N LYS A 142 14.38 0.67 10.71
CA LYS A 142 14.76 1.89 11.43
C LYS A 142 13.55 2.68 11.93
N CYS A 143 12.39 2.43 11.33
CA CYS A 143 11.10 2.93 11.80
C CYS A 143 10.59 2.01 12.91
N SER A 144 10.23 2.57 14.07
CA SER A 144 9.58 1.81 15.16
C SER A 144 8.76 2.76 16.04
N PRO A 145 7.48 2.45 16.35
CA PRO A 145 6.73 1.30 15.86
C PRO A 145 6.39 1.44 14.36
N CYS A 146 6.47 0.34 13.61
CA CYS A 146 6.32 0.33 12.15
C CYS A 146 5.38 -0.78 11.69
N THR A 147 4.26 -0.39 11.08
CA THR A 147 3.41 -1.31 10.34
C THR A 147 3.89 -1.36 8.90
N TRP A 148 4.05 -2.56 8.36
CA TRP A 148 4.47 -2.77 6.97
C TRP A 148 3.30 -3.25 6.12
N TRP A 149 3.38 -2.96 4.82
CA TRP A 149 2.37 -3.26 3.82
C TRP A 149 3.02 -3.73 2.52
N ILE A 150 2.54 -4.84 1.97
CA ILE A 150 2.78 -5.22 0.56
C ILE A 150 1.52 -4.88 -0.21
N VAL A 151 1.63 -4.17 -1.33
CA VAL A 151 0.50 -3.83 -2.20
C VAL A 151 0.84 -4.16 -3.65
N GLY A 152 0.07 -5.07 -4.25
CA GLY A 152 0.22 -5.44 -5.65
C GLY A 152 -0.95 -4.94 -6.50
N PHE A 153 -0.66 -4.27 -7.60
CA PHE A 153 -1.63 -3.91 -8.65
C PHE A 153 -1.42 -4.86 -9.82
N GLY A 154 -2.30 -5.85 -9.98
CA GLY A 154 -2.23 -6.80 -11.10
C GLY A 154 -3.45 -6.69 -12.00
N VAL A 155 -3.20 -6.94 -13.28
CA VAL A 155 -4.18 -6.88 -14.36
C VAL A 155 -4.50 -8.28 -14.85
N THR A 156 -3.47 -9.12 -15.01
CA THR A 156 -3.62 -10.48 -15.58
C THR A 156 -3.21 -11.57 -14.60
N GLN A 157 -2.34 -11.27 -13.65
CA GLN A 157 -1.77 -12.25 -12.73
C GLN A 157 -2.42 -12.18 -11.36
N ASP A 158 -2.88 -13.31 -10.84
CA ASP A 158 -3.28 -13.43 -9.43
C ASP A 158 -2.07 -13.74 -8.54
N ILE A 159 -1.91 -12.94 -7.50
CA ILE A 159 -0.83 -13.05 -6.51
C ILE A 159 -1.37 -13.29 -5.10
N GLY A 160 -2.67 -13.50 -4.93
CA GLY A 160 -3.31 -13.61 -3.62
C GLY A 160 -2.73 -14.74 -2.77
N ASP A 161 -2.29 -15.85 -3.37
CA ASP A 161 -1.70 -16.96 -2.64
C ASP A 161 -0.28 -16.69 -2.09
N LEU A 162 0.40 -15.61 -2.50
CA LEU A 162 1.67 -15.21 -1.92
C LEU A 162 1.56 -14.86 -0.43
N LYS A 163 2.67 -15.00 0.30
CA LYS A 163 2.74 -14.79 1.75
C LYS A 163 3.95 -13.97 2.15
N VAL A 164 3.78 -13.13 3.16
CA VAL A 164 4.84 -12.36 3.83
C VAL A 164 4.74 -12.58 5.33
N LYS A 165 5.81 -13.08 5.96
CA LYS A 165 5.85 -13.49 7.39
C LYS A 165 4.64 -14.36 7.79
N GLY A 166 4.21 -15.27 6.91
CA GLY A 166 3.07 -16.17 7.11
C GLY A 166 1.67 -15.55 6.85
N VAL A 167 1.58 -14.23 6.65
CA VAL A 167 0.34 -13.53 6.27
C VAL A 167 0.16 -13.61 4.77
N ASN A 168 -1.01 -14.06 4.34
CA ASN A 168 -1.33 -14.26 2.93
C ASN A 168 -2.01 -13.02 2.31
N LEU A 169 -1.66 -12.69 1.07
CA LEU A 169 -2.18 -11.53 0.34
C LEU A 169 -3.69 -11.69 0.02
N LYS A 170 -4.20 -12.91 -0.15
CA LYS A 170 -5.61 -13.19 -0.47
C LYS A 170 -6.57 -12.74 0.62
N LYS A 171 -6.08 -12.63 1.87
CA LYS A 171 -6.91 -12.15 2.99
C LYS A 171 -7.49 -10.77 2.68
N TYR A 172 -6.84 -9.99 1.81
CA TYR A 172 -7.35 -8.69 1.40
C TYR A 172 -7.13 -8.41 -0.09
N HIS A 173 -8.21 -8.25 -0.83
CA HIS A 173 -8.17 -7.75 -2.20
C HIS A 173 -9.38 -6.86 -2.53
N ARG A 174 -9.21 -6.01 -3.55
CA ARG A 174 -10.25 -5.15 -4.14
C ARG A 174 -10.03 -5.03 -5.63
N ASP A 175 -11.12 -4.96 -6.37
CA ASP A 175 -11.05 -4.66 -7.79
C ASP A 175 -11.22 -3.17 -8.01
N ILE A 176 -10.37 -2.63 -8.87
CA ILE A 176 -10.38 -1.26 -9.33
C ILE A 176 -10.81 -1.29 -10.80
N GLN A 177 -11.86 -0.56 -11.13
CA GLN A 177 -12.31 -0.44 -12.53
C GLN A 177 -11.38 0.52 -13.28
N VAL A 178 -10.72 0.04 -14.34
CA VAL A 178 -9.77 0.83 -15.14
C VAL A 178 -10.18 0.86 -16.62
N GLY A 179 -10.95 1.89 -17.00
CA GLY A 179 -11.60 1.93 -18.32
C GLY A 179 -12.56 0.76 -18.48
N GLU A 180 -12.36 -0.08 -19.51
CA GLU A 180 -13.13 -1.32 -19.71
C GLU A 180 -12.54 -2.53 -18.98
N GLY A 181 -11.32 -2.40 -18.43
CA GLY A 181 -10.61 -3.46 -17.72
C GLY A 181 -10.73 -3.39 -16.20
N ARG A 182 -10.06 -4.32 -15.50
CA ARG A 182 -9.95 -4.35 -14.03
C ARG A 182 -8.49 -4.46 -13.62
N VAL A 183 -8.13 -3.79 -12.55
CA VAL A 183 -6.90 -4.03 -11.78
C VAL A 183 -7.33 -4.60 -10.45
N THR A 184 -6.79 -5.74 -10.07
CA THR A 184 -6.95 -6.27 -8.72
C THR A 184 -5.83 -5.71 -7.85
N LEU A 185 -6.22 -5.12 -6.73
CA LEU A 185 -5.35 -4.68 -5.67
C LEU A 185 -5.30 -5.77 -4.60
N TRP A 186 -4.14 -6.38 -4.35
CA TRP A 186 -3.93 -7.28 -3.22
C TRP A 186 -3.07 -6.62 -2.17
N TRP A 187 -3.34 -6.92 -0.89
CA TRP A 187 -2.44 -6.47 0.16
C TRP A 187 -2.34 -7.41 1.36
N ALA A 188 -1.22 -7.28 2.06
CA ALA A 188 -0.98 -7.90 3.36
C ALA A 188 -0.32 -6.89 4.30
N LYS A 189 -0.48 -7.10 5.62
CA LYS A 189 0.09 -6.23 6.65
C LYS A 189 0.68 -7.00 7.82
N GLY A 190 1.55 -6.35 8.57
CA GLY A 190 1.99 -6.76 9.90
C GLY A 190 2.79 -5.65 10.58
N SER A 191 3.35 -5.93 11.75
CA SER A 191 4.17 -4.96 12.51
C SER A 191 5.39 -5.62 13.13
N ASN A 192 6.37 -4.81 13.56
CA ASN A 192 7.32 -5.21 14.61
C ASN A 192 6.74 -4.97 16.01
#